data_AF-A0A7C9LFI5-F1
#
_entry.id   AF-A0A7C9LFI5-F1
#
_cell.length_a   1.000
_cell.length_b   1.000
_cell.length_c   1.000
_cell.angle_alpha   90.00
_cell.angle_beta   90.00
_cell.angle_gamma   90.00
#
_symmetry.space_group_name_H-M   'P 1'
#
loop_
_entity.id
_entity.type
_entity.pdbx_description
1 polymer ?
#
loop_
_entity_poly.entity_id
_entity_poly.type
_entity_poly.pdbx_seq_one_letter_code
_entity_poly.pdbx_strand_id
1 'polypeptide(L)'
;MTDIAKARFLADQRSQILALDDALAKAEGPAISAAFDDVARTRGLKQIARDAHIPVAKLLQALADPCRPDCVVLRDVVQALADMHPDLRSQRRDPG
;
A
#
# COMPACT_ATOMS: atom_id res chain seq x y z
N MET A 1 -18.71 -3.23 -6.02
CA MET A 1 -18.14 -4.39 -5.29
C MET A 1 -18.78 -4.45 -3.93
N THR A 2 -19.34 -5.60 -3.54
CA THR A 2 -19.90 -5.83 -2.21
C THR A 2 -18.79 -5.80 -1.16
N ASP A 3 -19.06 -5.23 0.02
CA ASP A 3 -18.11 -5.04 1.14
C ASP A 3 -17.32 -6.32 1.49
N ILE A 4 -17.96 -7.48 1.36
CA ILE A 4 -17.39 -8.81 1.62
C ILE A 4 -16.26 -9.17 0.64
N ALA A 5 -16.38 -8.79 -0.64
CA ALA A 5 -15.35 -9.03 -1.64
C ALA A 5 -14.13 -8.14 -1.39
N LYS A 6 -14.35 -6.89 -0.96
CA LYS A 6 -13.29 -5.95 -0.56
C LYS A 6 -12.57 -6.46 0.69
N ALA A 7 -13.31 -6.94 1.70
CA ALA A 7 -12.72 -7.51 2.92
C ALA A 7 -11.90 -8.79 2.66
N ARG A 8 -12.36 -9.68 1.77
CA ARG A 8 -11.59 -10.87 1.36
C ARG A 8 -10.35 -10.52 0.54
N PHE A 9 -10.46 -9.54 -0.37
CA PHE A 9 -9.33 -9.04 -1.14
C PHE A 9 -8.28 -8.37 -0.24
N LEU A 10 -8.73 -7.63 0.79
CA LEU A 10 -7.86 -7.06 1.82
C LEU A 10 -7.32 -8.11 2.80
N ALA A 11 -7.78 -9.36 2.83
CA ALA A 11 -7.19 -10.40 3.67
C ALA A 11 -5.88 -10.97 3.07
N ASP A 12 -5.71 -10.85 1.76
CA ASP A 12 -4.54 -11.33 1.03
C ASP A 12 -3.49 -10.22 0.91
N GLN A 13 -2.31 -10.44 1.52
CA GLN A 13 -1.23 -9.44 1.57
C GLN A 13 -0.77 -9.00 0.16
N ARG A 14 -0.80 -9.91 -0.80
CA ARG A 14 -0.43 -9.63 -2.18
C ARG A 14 -1.42 -8.67 -2.85
N SER A 15 -2.70 -8.92 -2.68
CA SER A 15 -3.81 -8.08 -3.17
C SER A 15 -3.79 -6.69 -2.54
N GLN A 16 -3.43 -6.58 -1.25
CA GLN A 16 -3.20 -5.28 -0.59
C GLN A 16 -2.08 -4.48 -1.29
N ILE A 17 -0.93 -5.10 -1.53
CA ILE A 17 0.22 -4.44 -2.18
C ILE A 17 -0.13 -3.96 -3.58
N LEU A 18 -0.83 -4.79 -4.37
CA LEU A 18 -1.30 -4.41 -5.71
C LEU A 18 -2.31 -3.25 -5.68
N ALA A 19 -3.22 -3.23 -4.72
CA ALA A 19 -4.15 -2.11 -4.56
C ALA A 19 -3.45 -0.79 -4.21
N LEU A 20 -2.43 -0.84 -3.34
CA LEU A 20 -1.65 0.34 -3.00
C LEU A 20 -0.83 0.86 -4.19
N ASP A 21 -0.23 -0.04 -4.97
CA ASP A 21 0.51 0.30 -6.18
C ASP A 21 -0.39 0.93 -7.25
N ASP A 22 -1.58 0.37 -7.48
CA ASP A 22 -2.59 0.93 -8.41
C ASP A 22 -3.10 2.30 -7.95
N ALA A 23 -3.34 2.47 -6.64
CA ALA A 23 -3.72 3.78 -6.09
C ALA A 23 -2.62 4.83 -6.30
N LEU A 24 -1.36 4.46 -6.11
CA LEU A 24 -0.21 5.33 -6.37
C LEU A 24 -0.02 5.64 -7.86
N ALA A 25 -0.34 4.69 -8.75
CA ALA A 25 -0.27 4.90 -10.20
C ALA A 25 -1.32 5.91 -10.69
N LYS A 26 -2.48 5.96 -10.04
CA LYS A 26 -3.56 6.92 -10.35
C LYS A 26 -3.28 8.34 -9.86
N ALA A 27 -2.34 8.51 -8.93
CA ALA A 27 -1.88 9.81 -8.40
C ALA A 27 -3.00 10.71 -7.80
N GLU A 28 -4.12 10.14 -7.40
CA GLU A 28 -5.22 10.86 -6.74
C GLU A 28 -5.05 10.77 -5.23
N GLY A 29 -4.73 11.91 -4.58
CA GLY A 29 -4.44 11.97 -3.14
C GLY A 29 -5.46 11.24 -2.25
N PRO A 30 -6.77 11.56 -2.36
CA PRO A 30 -7.79 10.90 -1.54
C PRO A 30 -7.89 9.39 -1.77
N ALA A 31 -7.67 8.93 -3.00
CA ALA A 31 -7.69 7.50 -3.32
C ALA A 31 -6.48 6.78 -2.72
N ILE A 32 -5.30 7.42 -2.74
CA ILE A 32 -4.08 6.91 -2.11
C ILE A 32 -4.29 6.78 -0.60
N SER A 33 -4.73 7.85 0.07
CA SER A 33 -4.96 7.81 1.52
C SER A 33 -6.03 6.80 1.92
N ALA A 34 -7.13 6.70 1.16
CA ALA A 34 -8.15 5.69 1.42
C ALA A 34 -7.62 4.25 1.27
N ALA A 35 -6.80 3.98 0.26
CA ALA A 35 -6.19 2.66 0.07
C ALA A 35 -5.23 2.31 1.22
N PHE A 36 -4.40 3.26 1.65
CA PHE A 36 -3.51 3.09 2.80
C PHE A 36 -4.28 2.89 4.12
N ASP A 37 -5.37 3.62 4.33
CA ASP A 37 -6.24 3.45 5.50
C ASP A 37 -6.89 2.06 5.52
N ASP A 38 -7.40 1.59 4.38
CA ASP A 38 -8.00 0.26 4.28
C ASP A 38 -6.99 -0.84 4.63
N VAL A 39 -5.77 -0.77 4.07
CA VAL A 39 -4.71 -1.74 4.38
C VAL A 39 -4.23 -1.61 5.83
N ALA A 40 -4.12 -0.39 6.36
CA ALA A 40 -3.75 -0.15 7.75
C ALA A 40 -4.78 -0.69 8.75
N ARG A 41 -6.09 -0.67 8.42
CA ARG A 41 -7.13 -1.29 9.25
C ARG A 41 -7.00 -2.80 9.31
N THR A 42 -6.58 -3.44 8.22
CA THR A 42 -6.45 -4.91 8.17
C THR A 42 -5.13 -5.41 8.73
N ARG A 43 -3.99 -4.82 8.34
CA ARG A 43 -2.65 -5.29 8.72
C ARG A 43 -2.09 -4.58 9.97
N GLY A 44 -2.62 -3.40 10.28
CA GLY A 44 -2.10 -2.53 11.34
C GLY A 44 -0.96 -1.63 10.84
N LEU A 45 -1.08 -0.33 11.12
CA LEU A 45 -0.10 0.68 10.69
C LEU A 45 1.33 0.40 11.20
N LYS A 46 1.45 -0.08 12.45
CA LYS A 46 2.76 -0.45 13.04
C LYS A 46 3.43 -1.61 12.32
N GLN A 47 2.64 -2.56 11.83
CA GLN A 47 3.14 -3.70 11.07
C GLN A 47 3.66 -3.24 9.71
N ILE A 48 2.90 -2.40 9.00
CA ILE A 48 3.31 -1.82 7.70
C ILE A 48 4.64 -1.07 7.84
N ALA A 49 4.75 -0.18 8.83
CA ALA A 49 5.97 0.58 9.07
C ALA A 49 7.18 -0.32 9.39
N ARG A 50 6.97 -1.37 10.20
CA ARG A 50 8.02 -2.36 10.51
C ARG A 50 8.48 -3.11 9.26
N ASP A 51 7.54 -3.61 8.47
CA ASP A 51 7.80 -4.41 7.26
C ASP A 51 8.47 -3.57 6.17
N ALA A 52 8.11 -2.28 6.08
CA ALA A 52 8.73 -1.32 5.19
C ALA A 52 10.02 -0.69 5.75
N HIS A 53 10.48 -1.11 6.94
CA HIS A 53 11.67 -0.56 7.61
C HIS A 53 11.68 0.98 7.76
N ILE A 54 10.51 1.59 7.97
CA ILE A 54 10.39 3.04 8.22
C ILE A 54 9.80 3.34 9.61
N PRO A 55 10.12 4.49 10.22
CA PRO A 55 9.45 4.91 11.45
C PRO A 55 7.95 5.12 11.24
N VAL A 56 7.12 4.68 12.19
CA VAL A 56 5.65 4.89 12.16
C VAL A 56 5.31 6.38 12.02
N ALA A 57 6.08 7.27 12.66
CA ALA A 57 5.90 8.71 12.54
C ALA A 57 6.09 9.22 11.11
N LYS A 58 7.04 8.65 10.35
CA LYS A 58 7.28 9.01 8.94
C LYS A 58 6.12 8.54 8.06
N LEU A 59 5.57 7.35 8.33
CA LEU A 59 4.37 6.85 7.64
C LEU A 59 3.13 7.72 7.92
N LEU A 60 2.93 8.11 9.18
CA LEU A 60 1.85 9.02 9.57
C LEU A 60 2.01 10.39 8.90
N GLN A 61 3.24 10.92 8.86
CA GLN A 61 3.53 12.18 8.19
C GLN A 61 3.23 12.12 6.68
N ALA A 62 3.56 11.00 6.03
CA ALA A 62 3.26 10.78 4.62
C ALA A 62 1.75 10.72 4.32
N LEU A 63 0.94 10.34 5.30
CA LEU A 63 -0.52 10.26 5.20
C LEU A 63 -1.25 11.44 5.87
N ALA A 64 -0.51 12.42 6.39
CA ALA A 64 -1.08 13.49 7.22
C ALA A 64 -2.04 14.42 6.46
N ASP A 65 -1.80 14.63 5.16
CA ASP A 65 -2.69 15.36 4.26
C ASP A 65 -3.34 14.39 3.26
N PRO A 66 -4.63 14.03 3.44
CA PRO A 66 -5.33 13.13 2.53
C PRO A 66 -5.49 13.65 1.10
N CYS A 67 -5.40 14.97 0.89
CA CYS A 67 -5.48 15.57 -0.43
C CYS A 67 -4.11 15.58 -1.13
N ARG A 68 -3.02 15.53 -0.35
CA ARG A 68 -1.63 15.61 -0.83
C ARG A 68 -0.71 14.70 -0.03
N PRO A 69 -0.90 13.37 -0.10
CA PRO A 69 0.00 12.44 0.58
C PRO A 69 1.40 12.48 -0.04
N ASP A 70 2.41 12.11 0.75
CA ASP A 70 3.79 12.01 0.28
C ASP A 70 3.96 10.73 -0.56
N CYS A 71 3.64 10.84 -1.86
CA CYS A 71 3.70 9.74 -2.80
C CYS A 71 5.10 9.11 -2.93
N VAL A 72 6.17 9.83 -2.60
CA VAL A 72 7.53 9.29 -2.65
C VAL A 72 7.72 8.30 -1.51
N VAL A 73 7.44 8.72 -0.28
CA VAL A 73 7.53 7.85 0.90
C VAL A 73 6.58 6.66 0.78
N LEU A 74 5.36 6.88 0.31
CA LEU A 74 4.38 5.81 0.14
C LEU A 74 4.78 4.79 -0.93
N ARG A 75 5.45 5.23 -2.01
CA ARG A 75 5.98 4.33 -3.03
C ARG A 75 7.12 3.49 -2.49
N ASP A 76 8.02 4.06 -1.70
CA ASP A 76 9.08 3.31 -1.02
C ASP A 76 8.49 2.24 -0.09
N VAL A 77 7.41 2.57 0.64
CA VAL A 77 6.69 1.61 1.49
C VAL A 77 6.12 0.46 0.67
N VAL A 78 5.41 0.75 -0.42
CA VAL A 78 4.83 -0.30 -1.28
C VAL A 78 5.91 -1.17 -1.90
N GLN A 79 7.02 -0.59 -2.34
CA GLN A 79 8.15 -1.33 -2.89
C GLN A 79 8.79 -2.26 -1.83
N ALA A 80 9.01 -1.78 -0.61
CA ALA A 80 9.55 -2.59 0.47
C ALA A 80 8.62 -3.76 0.83
N LEU A 81 7.30 -3.53 0.86
CA LEU A 81 6.32 -4.60 1.05
C LEU A 81 6.35 -5.61 -0.10
N ALA A 82 6.42 -5.16 -1.35
CA ALA A 82 6.50 -6.04 -2.53
C ALA A 82 7.77 -6.90 -2.53
N ASP A 83 8.89 -6.36 -2.03
CA ASP A 83 10.16 -7.07 -1.96
C ASP A 83 10.15 -8.26 -0.99
N MET A 84 9.27 -8.25 0.00
CA MET A 84 9.03 -9.39 0.89
C MET A 84 8.26 -10.54 0.21
N HIS A 85 7.65 -10.27 -0.94
CA HIS A 85 6.86 -11.23 -1.73
C HIS A 85 7.51 -11.40 -3.12
N PRO A 86 8.57 -12.22 -3.24
CA PRO A 86 9.37 -12.34 -4.47
C PRO A 86 8.55 -12.80 -5.69
N ASP A 87 7.41 -13.46 -5.48
CA ASP A 87 6.44 -13.83 -6.51
C ASP A 87 5.72 -12.61 -7.16
N LEU A 88 5.66 -11.45 -6.49
CA LEU A 88 5.21 -10.19 -7.08
C LEU A 88 6.27 -9.56 -7.99
N ARG A 89 7.56 -9.79 -7.75
CA ARG A 89 8.65 -9.26 -8.60
C ARG A 89 8.69 -9.93 -9.97
N SER A 90 8.37 -11.23 -10.04
CA SER A 90 8.39 -12.00 -11.29
C SER A 90 7.32 -11.57 -12.31
N GLN A 91 6.25 -10.90 -11.87
CA GLN A 91 5.19 -10.40 -12.77
C GLN A 91 5.51 -9.04 -13.40
N ARG A 92 6.56 -8.35 -12.95
CA ARG A 92 7.04 -7.08 -13.56
C ARG A 92 8.10 -7.27 -14.65
N ARG A 93 8.49 -8.52 -14.97
CA ARG A 93 9.57 -8.87 -15.93
C ARG A 93 9.14 -9.66 -17.17
N ASP A 94 7.87 -9.66 -17.53
CA ASP A 94 7.42 -10.17 -18.84
C ASP A 94 6.75 -9.05 -19.64
N PRO A 95 7.49 -8.32 -20.50
CA PRO A 95 6.91 -7.72 -21.68
C PRO A 95 6.79 -8.83 -22.73
N GLY A 96 5.65 -9.52 -22.72
CA GLY A 96 5.18 -10.27 -23.88
C GLY A 96 4.68 -9.33 -24.96
#